data_AF-A0A257QG65-F1
#
_entry.id   AF-A0A257QG65-F1
#
_cell.length_a   1.000
_cell.length_b   1.000
_cell.length_c   1.000
_cell.angle_alpha   90.00
_cell.angle_beta   90.00
_cell.angle_gamma   90.00
#
_symmetry.space_group_name_H-M   'P 1'
#
loop_
_entity.id
_entity.type
_entity.pdbx_description
1 polymer ?
#
loop_
_entity_poly.entity_id
_entity_poly.type
_entity_poly.pdbx_seq_one_letter_code
_entity_poly.pdbx_strand_id
1 'polypeptide(L)'
;TQDVEPVLQRKVAEKVAGIVAGCNPEKKAQALDAAAQRRADVEIRHQTEWDEHKDLIDKALANKDFETAKLAKITAETLKIRQEAERKAWRIDVAQPQSSLSVTVSNLTNVASPSEVKQILDADKGGSLPL
;
A
#
# COMPACT_ATOMS: atom_id res chain seq x y z
N THR A 1 27.83 -5.41 -35.11
CA THR A 1 27.36 -5.03 -33.76
C THR A 1 26.71 -6.27 -33.16
N GLN A 2 27.22 -6.79 -32.06
CA GLN A 2 26.72 -8.04 -31.47
C GLN A 2 25.41 -7.77 -30.75
N ASP A 3 24.38 -8.57 -31.03
CA ASP A 3 23.05 -8.47 -30.41
C ASP A 3 23.12 -8.99 -28.96
N VAL A 4 22.87 -8.09 -28.01
CA VAL A 4 22.96 -8.33 -26.55
C VAL A 4 21.60 -8.54 -25.90
N GLU A 5 20.52 -8.34 -26.65
CA GLU A 5 19.13 -8.49 -26.23
C GLU A 5 18.84 -9.86 -25.59
N PRO A 6 19.23 -11.01 -26.17
CA PRO A 6 18.90 -12.32 -25.60
C PRO A 6 19.64 -12.60 -24.27
N VAL A 7 20.83 -12.02 -24.08
CA VAL A 7 21.61 -12.16 -22.85
C VAL A 7 20.98 -11.37 -21.70
N LEU A 8 20.49 -10.16 -22.01
CA LEU A 8 19.77 -9.32 -21.06
C LEU A 8 18.44 -9.96 -20.64
N GLN A 9 17.65 -10.46 -21.59
CA GLN A 9 16.39 -11.13 -21.31
C GLN A 9 16.59 -12.36 -20.41
N ARG A 10 17.62 -13.18 -20.67
CA ARG A 10 17.95 -14.33 -19.82
C ARG A 10 18.34 -13.90 -18.40
N LYS A 11 19.20 -12.89 -18.25
CA LYS A 11 19.62 -12.38 -16.93
C LYS A 11 18.47 -11.76 -16.15
N VAL A 12 17.54 -11.07 -16.83
CA VAL A 12 16.32 -10.53 -16.21
C VAL A 12 15.42 -11.68 -15.75
N ALA A 13 15.20 -12.68 -16.60
CA ALA A 13 14.41 -13.86 -16.25
C ALA A 13 14.98 -14.62 -15.04
N GLU A 14 16.30 -14.85 -15.01
CA GLU A 14 17.00 -15.47 -13.87
C GLU A 14 16.84 -14.64 -12.59
N LYS A 15 16.99 -13.32 -12.67
CA LYS A 15 16.87 -12.42 -11.53
C LYS A 15 15.42 -12.34 -11.01
N VAL A 16 14.44 -12.25 -11.91
CA VAL A 16 13.01 -12.26 -11.57
C VAL A 16 12.64 -13.60 -10.95
N ALA A 17 13.06 -14.72 -11.55
CA ALA A 17 12.82 -16.06 -11.00
C ALA A 17 13.43 -16.23 -9.60
N GLY A 18 14.65 -15.74 -9.36
CA GLY A 18 15.28 -15.77 -8.04
C GLY A 18 14.53 -14.93 -6.99
N ILE A 19 13.99 -13.77 -7.37
CA ILE A 19 13.19 -12.91 -6.49
C ILE A 19 11.81 -13.53 -6.20
N VAL A 20 11.18 -14.13 -7.21
CA VAL A 20 9.86 -14.76 -7.12
C VAL A 20 9.91 -16.08 -6.36
N ALA A 21 10.96 -16.89 -6.52
CA ALA A 21 11.12 -18.16 -5.81
C ALA A 21 11.33 -17.99 -4.29
N GLY A 22 11.99 -16.92 -3.84
CA GLY A 22 12.06 -16.56 -2.41
C GLY A 22 10.83 -15.81 -1.89
N CYS A 23 10.01 -15.33 -2.82
CA CYS A 23 8.78 -14.55 -2.79
C CYS A 23 7.43 -15.26 -2.63
N ASN A 24 6.85 -15.57 -1.45
CA ASN A 24 5.40 -15.91 -1.44
C ASN A 24 4.58 -14.60 -1.43
N PRO A 25 3.97 -14.18 -2.55
CA PRO A 25 3.28 -12.90 -2.66
C PRO A 25 2.04 -12.84 -1.77
N GLU A 26 1.31 -13.94 -1.59
CA GLU A 26 0.12 -14.01 -0.75
C GLU A 26 0.48 -13.79 0.73
N LYS A 27 1.55 -14.46 1.22
CA LYS A 27 2.02 -14.26 2.59
C LYS A 27 2.49 -12.83 2.83
N LYS A 28 3.11 -12.20 1.83
CA LYS A 28 3.49 -10.78 1.88
C LYS A 28 2.26 -9.87 1.95
N ALA A 29 1.26 -10.10 1.10
CA ALA A 29 0.01 -9.33 1.12
C ALA A 29 -0.69 -9.45 2.48
N GLN A 30 -0.86 -10.67 2.99
CA GLN A 30 -1.44 -10.92 4.32
C GLN A 30 -0.66 -10.22 5.44
N ALA A 31 0.68 -10.22 5.39
CA ALA A 31 1.50 -9.53 6.37
C ALA A 31 1.34 -8.01 6.30
N LEU A 32 1.17 -7.44 5.10
CA LEU A 32 0.88 -6.02 4.91
C LEU A 32 -0.51 -5.65 5.42
N ASP A 33 -1.52 -6.43 5.08
CA ASP A 33 -2.91 -6.22 5.54
C ASP A 33 -2.99 -6.31 7.07
N ALA A 34 -2.36 -7.32 7.68
CA ALA A 34 -2.31 -7.45 9.12
C ALA A 34 -1.56 -6.29 9.79
N ALA A 35 -0.52 -5.75 9.15
CA ALA A 35 0.18 -4.57 9.65
C ALA A 35 -0.67 -3.30 9.51
N ALA A 36 -1.44 -3.17 8.43
CA ALA A 36 -2.37 -2.07 8.22
C ALA A 36 -3.50 -2.10 9.26
N GLN A 37 -4.08 -3.27 9.53
CA GLN A 37 -5.13 -3.43 10.53
C GLN A 37 -4.66 -3.02 11.93
N ARG A 38 -3.49 -3.49 12.36
CA ARG A 38 -2.93 -3.10 13.67
C ARG A 38 -2.72 -1.60 13.81
N ARG A 39 -2.37 -0.91 12.73
CA ARG A 39 -2.24 0.55 12.73
C ARG A 39 -3.60 1.23 12.84
N ALA A 40 -4.62 0.74 12.12
CA ALA A 40 -5.98 1.25 12.23
C ALA A 40 -6.52 1.09 13.66
N ASP A 41 -6.27 -0.06 14.30
CA ASP A 41 -6.68 -0.31 15.68
C ASP A 41 -6.04 0.70 16.66
N VAL A 42 -4.77 1.06 16.45
CA VAL A 42 -4.08 2.09 17.24
C VAL A 42 -4.76 3.45 17.06
N GLU A 43 -5.09 3.84 15.84
CA GLU A 43 -5.76 5.12 15.56
C GLU A 43 -7.17 5.20 16.17
N ILE A 44 -7.95 4.12 16.06
CA ILE A 44 -9.29 4.03 16.66
C ILE A 44 -9.21 4.18 18.18
N ARG A 45 -8.25 3.50 18.83
CA ARG A 45 -8.05 3.68 20.26
C ARG A 45 -7.65 5.11 20.60
N HIS A 46 -6.75 5.72 19.83
CA HIS A 46 -6.34 7.11 20.07
C HIS A 46 -7.53 8.06 20.03
N GLN A 47 -8.45 7.87 19.08
CA GLN A 47 -9.70 8.63 19.00
C GLN A 47 -10.58 8.43 20.24
N THR A 48 -10.76 7.17 20.66
CA THR A 48 -11.56 6.83 21.85
C THR A 48 -10.98 7.47 23.12
N GLU A 49 -9.65 7.46 23.30
CA GLU A 49 -8.97 8.11 24.42
C GLU A 49 -9.23 9.63 24.46
N TRP A 50 -9.40 10.27 23.30
CA TRP A 50 -9.76 11.69 23.22
C TRP A 50 -11.22 11.96 23.57
N ASP A 51 -12.14 11.06 23.19
CA ASP A 51 -13.54 11.15 23.61
C ASP A 51 -13.69 11.01 25.13
N GLU A 52 -12.96 10.07 25.74
CA GLU A 52 -12.92 9.92 27.21
C GLU A 52 -12.33 11.15 27.89
N HIS A 53 -11.26 11.74 27.32
CA HIS A 53 -10.69 12.98 27.83
C HIS A 53 -11.68 14.15 27.71
N LYS A 54 -12.46 14.22 26.62
CA LYS A 54 -13.50 15.22 26.43
C LYS A 54 -14.54 15.16 27.55
N ASP A 55 -15.01 13.95 27.88
CA ASP A 55 -15.96 13.76 28.98
C ASP A 55 -15.39 14.26 30.32
N LEU A 56 -14.09 14.07 30.56
CA LEU A 56 -13.42 14.54 31.78
C LEU A 56 -13.38 16.06 31.86
N ILE A 57 -13.01 16.76 30.78
CA ILE A 57 -12.97 18.23 30.78
C ILE A 57 -14.38 18.84 30.85
N ASP A 58 -15.37 18.25 30.17
CA ASP A 58 -16.76 18.72 30.20
C ASP A 58 -17.33 18.63 31.63
N LYS A 59 -17.06 17.53 32.34
CA LYS A 59 -17.42 17.37 33.76
C LYS A 59 -16.72 18.40 34.66
N ALA A 60 -15.43 18.63 34.44
CA ALA A 60 -14.67 19.61 35.22
C ALA A 60 -15.24 21.03 35.04
N LEU A 61 -15.54 21.42 33.81
CA LEU A 61 -16.09 22.73 33.48
C LEU A 61 -17.51 22.91 34.01
N ALA A 62 -18.37 21.89 33.88
CA ALA A 62 -19.73 21.92 34.40
C ALA A 62 -19.75 22.14 35.92
N ASN A 63 -18.83 21.49 36.64
CA ASN A 63 -18.72 21.60 38.10
C ASN A 63 -17.87 22.79 38.56
N LYS A 64 -17.27 23.55 37.64
CA LYS A 64 -16.26 24.60 37.94
C LYS A 64 -15.14 24.08 38.84
N ASP A 65 -14.78 22.82 38.67
CA ASP A 65 -13.74 22.14 39.44
C ASP A 65 -12.38 22.34 38.78
N PHE A 66 -11.62 23.28 39.34
CA PHE A 66 -10.30 23.65 38.81
C PHE A 66 -9.25 22.54 38.95
N GLU A 67 -9.30 21.74 40.01
CA GLU A 67 -8.32 20.66 40.19
C GLU A 67 -8.59 19.51 39.23
N THR A 68 -9.87 19.18 39.01
CA THR A 68 -10.24 18.23 37.95
C THR A 68 -9.89 18.76 36.55
N ALA A 69 -10.04 20.06 36.29
CA ALA A 69 -9.61 20.66 35.02
C ALA A 69 -8.09 20.59 34.81
N LYS A 70 -7.30 20.78 35.88
CA LYS A 70 -5.84 20.60 35.84
C LYS A 70 -5.46 19.14 35.59
N LEU A 71 -6.12 18.21 36.26
CA LEU A 71 -5.94 16.78 36.00
C LEU A 71 -6.25 16.45 34.55
N ALA A 72 -7.38 16.96 34.02
CA ALA A 72 -7.74 16.77 32.63
C ALA A 72 -6.64 17.28 31.68
N LYS A 73 -6.10 18.47 31.89
CA LYS A 73 -4.98 19.01 31.11
C LYS A 73 -3.75 18.11 31.15
N ILE A 74 -3.32 17.67 32.34
CA ILE A 74 -2.16 16.78 32.48
C ILE A 74 -2.41 15.44 31.78
N THR A 75 -3.63 14.90 31.87
CA THR A 75 -4.03 13.70 31.13
C THR A 75 -3.94 13.91 29.62
N ALA A 76 -4.41 15.05 29.09
CA ALA A 76 -4.30 15.37 27.66
C ALA A 76 -2.85 15.42 27.18
N GLU A 77 -1.98 16.07 27.96
CA GLU A 77 -0.54 16.15 27.66
C GLU A 77 0.11 14.75 27.69
N THR A 78 -0.27 13.92 28.66
CA THR A 78 0.21 12.54 28.79
C THR A 78 -0.25 11.67 27.62
N LEU A 79 -1.53 11.76 27.24
CA LEU A 79 -2.08 11.07 26.08
C LEU A 79 -1.33 11.48 24.81
N LYS A 80 -1.14 12.78 24.59
CA LYS A 80 -0.40 13.29 23.44
C LYS A 80 1.02 12.69 23.35
N ILE A 81 1.79 12.71 24.43
CA ILE A 81 3.15 12.15 24.45
C ILE A 81 3.14 10.64 24.14
N ARG A 82 2.23 9.89 24.78
CA ARG A 82 2.11 8.45 24.57
C ARG A 82 1.72 8.12 23.13
N GLN A 83 0.72 8.80 22.58
CA GLN A 83 0.23 8.60 21.23
C GLN A 83 1.30 8.98 20.19
N GLU A 84 2.02 10.09 20.38
CA GLU A 84 3.15 10.47 19.52
C GLU A 84 4.26 9.41 19.53
N ALA A 85 4.64 8.89 20.69
CA ALA A 85 5.65 7.84 20.80
C ALA A 85 5.20 6.55 20.10
N GLU A 86 3.92 6.21 20.22
CA GLU A 86 3.34 5.03 19.61
C GLU A 86 3.20 5.16 18.09
N ARG A 87 2.71 6.30 17.57
CA ARG A 87 2.63 6.54 16.12
C ARG A 87 4.01 6.47 15.46
N LYS A 88 5.06 6.91 16.17
CA LYS A 88 6.46 6.72 15.75
C LYS A 88 6.87 5.25 15.75
N ALA A 89 6.57 4.51 16.82
CA ALA A 89 6.90 3.08 16.92
C ALA A 89 6.24 2.24 15.80
N TRP A 90 5.00 2.57 15.43
CA TRP A 90 4.23 1.86 14.41
C TRP A 90 4.39 2.43 12.98
N ARG A 91 5.15 3.53 12.83
CA ARG A 91 5.34 4.26 11.57
C ARG A 91 4.02 4.68 10.92
N ILE A 92 3.06 5.13 11.73
CA ILE A 92 1.74 5.60 11.26
C ILE A 92 1.88 6.95 10.56
N ASP A 93 2.71 7.85 11.10
CA ASP A 93 2.93 9.20 10.53
C ASP A 93 3.88 9.23 9.32
N VAL A 94 4.56 8.12 9.05
CA VAL A 94 5.38 8.00 7.84
C VAL A 94 4.43 7.63 6.72
N ALA A 95 4.26 8.55 5.74
CA ALA A 95 3.59 8.24 4.49
C ALA A 95 4.09 6.87 4.03
N GLN A 96 3.21 5.87 4.03
CA GLN A 96 3.59 4.56 3.54
C GLN A 96 4.18 4.79 2.16
N PRO A 97 5.36 4.23 1.82
CA PRO A 97 5.76 4.20 0.44
C PRO A 97 4.60 3.49 -0.26
N GLN A 98 3.78 4.25 -0.99
CA GLN A 98 2.87 3.65 -1.94
C GLN A 98 3.79 2.76 -2.75
N SER A 99 3.56 1.45 -2.74
CA SER A 99 4.25 0.57 -3.65
C SER A 99 3.81 1.00 -5.03
N SER A 100 4.52 1.99 -5.58
CA SER A 100 4.49 2.30 -6.98
C SER A 100 5.09 1.07 -7.65
N LEU A 101 4.22 0.11 -7.95
CA LEU A 101 4.48 -0.86 -8.98
C LEU A 101 4.46 -0.07 -10.29
N SER A 102 5.50 0.72 -10.56
CA SER A 102 5.73 1.30 -11.87
C SER A 102 6.17 0.17 -12.79
N VAL A 103 5.20 -0.56 -13.33
CA VAL A 103 5.44 -1.46 -14.45
C VAL A 103 5.58 -0.59 -15.69
N THR A 104 6.79 -0.10 -15.93
CA THR A 104 7.12 0.55 -17.19
C THR A 104 7.23 -0.52 -18.27
N VAL A 105 6.14 -0.77 -19.01
CA VAL A 105 6.19 -1.49 -20.29
C VAL A 105 6.72 -0.51 -21.34
N SER A 106 8.04 -0.38 -21.44
CA SER A 106 8.64 0.41 -22.51
C SER A 106 8.60 -0.39 -23.82
N ASN A 107 7.82 0.14 -24.78
CA ASN A 107 7.88 -0.06 -26.23
C ASN A 107 7.65 -1.46 -26.81
N LEU A 108 6.38 -1.77 -27.09
CA LEU A 108 5.98 -2.54 -28.27
C LEU A 108 6.04 -1.62 -29.50
N THR A 109 7.24 -1.27 -29.95
CA THR A 109 7.44 -0.65 -31.26
C THR A 109 8.47 -1.45 -32.04
N ASN A 110 8.02 -2.58 -32.59
CA ASN A 110 8.52 -3.00 -33.87
C ASN A 110 7.33 -3.26 -34.79
N VAL A 111 7.41 -2.61 -35.94
CA VAL A 111 6.35 -2.28 -36.87
C VAL A 111 5.86 -3.56 -37.56
N ALA A 112 4.61 -3.97 -37.32
CA ALA A 112 3.96 -4.92 -38.20
C ALA A 112 3.76 -4.23 -39.55
N SER A 113 4.36 -4.79 -40.60
CA SER A 113 4.18 -4.26 -41.96
C SER A 113 2.71 -4.38 -42.35
N PRO A 114 2.12 -3.42 -43.10
CA PRO A 114 0.73 -3.52 -43.60
C PRO A 114 0.41 -4.84 -44.30
N SER A 115 1.42 -5.54 -44.84
CA SER A 115 1.32 -6.87 -45.44
C SER A 115 0.95 -7.96 -44.42
N GLU A 116 1.48 -7.90 -43.21
CA GLU A 116 1.27 -8.90 -42.15
C GLU A 116 -0.13 -8.75 -41.53
N VAL A 117 -0.61 -7.52 -41.38
CA VAL A 117 -1.97 -7.24 -40.91
C VAL A 117 -3.03 -7.75 -41.90
N LYS A 118 -2.77 -7.63 -43.21
CA LYS A 118 -3.69 -8.12 -44.25
C LYS A 118 -3.75 -9.65 -44.30
N GLN A 119 -2.62 -10.32 -44.09
CA GLN A 119 -2.54 -11.79 -44.10
C GLN A 119 -3.31 -12.42 -42.93
N ILE A 120 -3.34 -11.74 -41.78
CA ILE A 120 -4.12 -12.16 -40.60
C ILE A 120 -5.62 -11.93 -40.82
N LEU A 121 -6.01 -10.83 -41.48
CA LEU A 121 -7.42 -10.53 -41.78
C LEU A 121 -8.02 -11.47 -42.84
N ASP A 122 -7.23 -11.89 -43.83
CA ASP A 122 -7.69 -12.79 -44.89
C ASP A 122 -7.77 -14.25 -44.42
N ALA A 123 -7.02 -14.62 -43.36
CA ALA A 123 -7.08 -15.94 -42.74
C ALA A 123 -8.38 -16.19 -41.92
N ASP A 124 -9.01 -15.13 -41.41
CA ASP A 124 -10.23 -15.21 -40.59
C ASP A 124 -11.52 -15.33 -41.42
N LYS A 125 -11.48 -15.02 -42.72
CA LYS A 125 -12.66 -15.09 -43.62
C LYS A 125 -12.93 -16.48 -44.23
N GLY A 126 -12.13 -17.50 -43.90
CA GLY A 126 -12.22 -18.83 -44.51
C GLY A 126 -12.98 -19.91 -43.72
N GLY A 127 -13.43 -19.62 -42.49
CA GLY A 127 -14.07 -20.61 -41.61
C GLY A 127 -15.60 -20.68 -41.76
N SER A 128 -16.10 -21.22 -42.87
CA SER A 128 -17.51 -21.59 -43.01
C SER A 128 -17.86 -22.70 -42.00
N LEU A 129 -18.79 -22.41 -41.09
CA LEU A 129 -19.44 -23.39 -40.21
C LEU A 129 -20.19 -24.43 -41.06
N PRO A 130 -19.92 -25.75 -40.93
CA PRO A 130 -20.88 -26.74 -41.36
C PRO A 130 -21.95 -26.96 -40.28
N LEU A 131 -23.20 -26.98 -40.74
CA LEU A 131 -24.40 -27.43 -40.04
C LEU A 131 -24.30 -28.91 -39.62
#